data_AF-A0A4W5JIL2-F1
#
_entry.id   AF-A0A4W5JIL2-F1
#
_cell.length_a   1.000
_cell.length_b   1.000
_cell.length_c   1.000
_cell.angle_alpha   90.00
_cell.angle_beta   90.00
_cell.angle_gamma   90.00
#
_symmetry.space_group_name_H-M   'P 1'
#
loop_
_entity.id
_entity.type
_entity.pdbx_description
1 polymer ?
#
loop_
_entity_poly.entity_id
_entity_poly.type
_entity_poly.pdbx_seq_one_letter_code
_entity_poly.pdbx_strand_id
1 'polypeptide(L)'
;MLRLILCVCVFRAIINHFNPKIESYAAVNHISQLSEDQVLEVVRSNYDTLTLKLQDGLDQFERYSEQPKEAAFFKELVRGNSRNTHTQYMGHDTCLHW
;
A
#
# COMPACT_ATOMS: atom_id res chain seq x y z
N MET A 1 6.52 1.75 -5.58
CA MET A 1 6.21 1.09 -4.29
C MET A 1 6.08 2.11 -3.14
N LEU A 2 6.99 3.07 -2.99
CA LEU A 2 6.95 4.10 -1.92
C LEU A 2 5.67 4.97 -1.87
N ARG A 3 5.10 5.34 -3.02
CA ARG A 3 3.90 6.20 -3.08
C ARG A 3 2.64 5.56 -2.49
N LEU A 4 2.56 4.23 -2.47
CA LEU A 4 1.45 3.47 -1.85
C LEU A 4 1.65 3.31 -0.33
N ILE A 5 2.89 3.07 0.11
CA ILE A 5 3.24 2.90 1.52
C ILE A 5 2.98 4.19 2.30
N LEU A 6 3.32 5.35 1.72
CA LEU A 6 3.05 6.66 2.31
C LEU A 6 1.57 6.88 2.62
N CYS A 7 0.68 6.52 1.69
CA CYS A 7 -0.76 6.72 1.82
C CYS A 7 -1.32 5.92 3.02
N VAL A 8 -0.94 4.64 3.14
CA VAL A 8 -1.43 3.76 4.21
C VAL A 8 -1.00 4.25 5.60
N CYS A 9 0.22 4.78 5.72
CA CYS A 9 0.72 5.30 7.00
C CYS A 9 -0.03 6.56 7.46
N VAL A 10 -0.36 7.46 6.54
CA VAL A 10 -1.12 8.69 6.82
C VAL A 10 -2.51 8.37 7.33
N PHE A 11 -3.26 7.50 6.64
CA PHE A 11 -4.61 7.10 7.07
C PHE A 11 -4.60 6.44 8.45
N ARG A 12 -3.63 5.56 8.71
CA ARG A 12 -3.50 4.89 10.02
C ARG A 12 -3.19 5.88 11.15
N ALA A 13 -2.36 6.88 10.90
CA ALA A 13 -2.05 7.92 11.89
C ALA A 13 -3.30 8.74 12.27
N ILE A 14 -4.12 9.11 11.28
CA ILE A 14 -5.37 9.84 11.49
C ILE A 14 -6.34 9.01 12.35
N ILE A 15 -6.57 7.75 11.97
CA ILE A 15 -7.49 6.86 12.69
C ILE A 15 -7.03 6.65 14.13
N ASN A 16 -5.75 6.37 14.35
CA ASN A 16 -5.20 6.14 15.69
C ASN A 16 -5.26 7.39 16.59
N HIS A 17 -5.22 8.60 16.01
CA HIS A 17 -5.32 9.84 16.76
C HIS A 17 -6.75 10.14 17.21
N PHE A 18 -7.73 9.91 16.32
CA PHE A 18 -9.12 10.26 16.61
C PHE A 18 -9.91 9.16 17.33
N ASN A 19 -9.62 7.86 17.11
CA ASN A 19 -10.29 6.77 17.83
C ASN A 19 -10.38 6.98 19.35
N PRO A 20 -9.27 7.24 20.08
CA PRO A 20 -9.34 7.41 21.54
C PRO A 20 -10.14 8.66 21.95
N LYS A 21 -10.14 9.72 21.12
CA LYS A 21 -10.94 10.94 21.37
C LYS A 21 -12.43 10.68 21.17
N ILE A 22 -12.77 9.93 20.12
CA ILE A 22 -14.14 9.52 19.80
C ILE A 22 -14.69 8.60 20.90
N GLU A 23 -13.90 7.61 21.33
CA GLU A 23 -14.26 6.70 22.44
C GLU A 23 -14.45 7.47 23.76
N SER A 24 -13.54 8.40 24.07
CA SER A 24 -13.67 9.25 25.25
C SER A 24 -14.92 10.11 25.19
N TYR A 25 -15.25 10.70 24.04
CA TYR A 25 -16.46 11.49 23.85
C TYR A 25 -17.73 10.64 24.02
N ALA A 26 -17.76 9.43 23.44
CA ALA A 26 -18.87 8.49 23.64
C ALA A 26 -19.04 8.10 25.11
N ALA A 27 -17.95 7.83 25.83
CA ALA A 27 -17.98 7.44 27.23
C ALA A 27 -18.51 8.55 28.14
N VAL A 28 -18.06 9.80 27.93
CA VAL A 28 -18.48 10.97 28.73
C VAL A 28 -19.95 11.32 28.50
N ASN A 29 -20.42 11.20 27.25
CA ASN A 29 -21.81 11.52 26.91
C ASN A 29 -22.76 10.33 27.07
N HIS A 30 -22.26 9.17 27.53
CA HIS A 30 -23.01 7.91 27.65
C HIS A 30 -23.70 7.48 26.32
N ILE A 31 -23.02 7.73 25.20
CA ILE A 31 -23.53 7.42 23.85
C ILE A 31 -22.97 6.06 23.40
N SER A 32 -23.84 5.07 23.21
CA SER A 32 -23.42 3.73 22.77
C SER A 32 -23.12 3.65 21.27
N GLN A 33 -23.71 4.53 20.46
CA GLN A 33 -23.48 4.62 19.02
C GLN A 33 -23.48 6.09 18.58
N LEU A 34 -22.37 6.53 18.01
CA LEU A 34 -22.21 7.90 17.53
C LEU A 34 -22.78 8.06 16.12
N SER A 35 -23.43 9.20 15.87
CA SER A 35 -23.82 9.61 14.52
C SER A 35 -22.63 10.25 13.80
N GLU A 36 -22.74 10.36 12.47
CA GLU A 36 -21.74 11.03 11.63
C GLU A 36 -21.46 12.47 12.09
N ASP A 37 -22.51 13.25 12.36
CA ASP A 37 -22.39 14.64 12.80
C ASP A 37 -21.60 14.76 14.11
N GLN A 38 -21.82 13.83 15.05
CA GLN A 38 -21.12 13.80 16.33
C GLN A 38 -19.64 13.44 16.16
N VAL A 39 -19.32 12.51 15.25
CA VAL A 39 -17.93 12.21 14.91
C VAL A 39 -17.26 13.42 14.25
N LEU A 40 -17.94 14.08 13.32
CA LEU A 40 -17.44 15.28 12.65
C LEU A 40 -17.19 16.43 13.64
N GLU A 41 -18.03 16.59 14.66
CA GLU A 41 -17.84 17.57 15.72
C GLU A 41 -16.57 17.29 16.54
N VAL A 42 -16.35 16.04 16.95
CA VAL A 42 -15.13 15.63 17.68
C VAL A 42 -13.88 15.84 16.83
N VAL A 43 -13.94 15.51 15.54
CA VAL A 43 -12.82 15.71 14.62
C VAL A 43 -12.52 17.20 14.43
N ARG A 44 -13.54 18.04 14.21
CA ARG A 44 -13.38 19.49 14.00
C ARG A 44 -12.85 20.21 15.24
N SER A 45 -13.35 19.85 16.42
CA SER A 45 -12.95 20.44 17.70
C SER A 45 -11.53 20.05 18.15
N ASN A 46 -10.96 19.00 17.55
CA ASN A 46 -9.63 18.49 17.89
C ASN A 46 -8.66 18.52 16.70
N TYR A 47 -9.02 19.23 15.62
CA TYR A 47 -8.28 19.20 14.37
C TYR A 47 -6.85 19.74 14.52
N ASP A 48 -6.70 20.79 15.32
CA ASP A 48 -5.44 21.43 15.71
C ASP A 48 -4.47 20.48 16.42
N THR A 49 -4.98 19.45 17.09
CA THR A 49 -4.15 18.47 17.81
C THR A 49 -3.53 17.41 16.90
N LEU A 50 -4.02 17.26 15.66
CA LEU A 50 -3.49 16.30 14.70
C LEU A 50 -2.24 16.88 14.00
N THR A 51 -1.07 16.34 14.32
CA THR A 51 0.18 16.68 13.62
C THR A 51 0.50 15.63 12.56
N LEU A 52 0.30 15.98 11.30
CA LEU A 52 0.76 15.18 10.16
C LEU A 52 2.21 15.55 9.83
N LYS A 53 3.14 14.62 10.05
CA LYS A 53 4.52 14.79 9.59
C LYS A 53 4.56 14.50 8.09
N LEU A 54 5.01 15.46 7.29
CA LEU A 54 5.49 15.14 5.95
C LEU A 54 6.65 14.17 6.11
N GLN A 55 6.62 13.08 5.36
CA GLN A 55 7.74 12.15 5.32
C GLN A 55 8.92 12.85 4.65
N ASP A 56 10.09 12.85 5.30
CA ASP A 56 11.32 13.37 4.71
C ASP A 56 11.68 12.57 3.44
N GLY A 57 12.12 13.27 2.39
CA GLY A 57 12.58 12.65 1.13
C GLY A 57 11.51 12.40 0.06
N LEU A 58 10.36 13.09 0.10
CA LEU A 58 9.34 13.02 -0.95
C LEU A 58 9.78 13.61 -2.31
N ASP A 59 10.78 14.49 -2.31
CA ASP A 59 11.42 15.05 -3.49
C ASP A 59 12.54 14.16 -4.05
N GLN A 60 13.01 13.19 -3.25
CA GLN A 60 14.01 12.24 -3.66
C GLN A 60 13.34 11.20 -4.56
N PHE A 61 13.50 11.38 -5.87
CA PHE A 61 13.25 10.30 -6.81
C PHE A 61 14.29 9.20 -6.54
N GLU A 62 13.92 8.21 -5.73
CA GLU A 62 14.63 6.93 -5.71
C GLU A 62 14.48 6.32 -7.10
N ARG A 63 15.52 6.50 -7.93
CA ARG A 63 15.73 5.67 -9.12
C ARG A 63 15.55 4.24 -8.66
N TYR A 64 14.62 3.52 -9.30
CA TYR A 64 14.51 2.07 -9.13
C TYR A 64 15.90 1.47 -9.31
N SER A 65 16.53 1.09 -8.20
CA SER A 65 17.78 0.35 -8.20
C SER A 65 17.37 -1.09 -7.94
N GLU A 66 17.44 -1.91 -8.97
CA GLU A 66 17.40 -3.36 -8.79
C GLU A 66 18.46 -3.70 -7.75
N GLN A 67 18.04 -4.08 -6.54
CA GLN A 67 18.97 -4.65 -5.59
C GLN A 67 19.57 -5.90 -6.26
N PRO A 68 20.90 -6.01 -6.41
CA PRO A 68 21.50 -7.09 -7.16
C PRO A 68 21.15 -8.49 -6.61
N LYS A 69 20.73 -8.57 -5.34
CA LYS A 69 20.23 -9.80 -4.71
C LYS A 69 18.92 -10.31 -5.33
N GLU A 70 18.01 -9.42 -5.71
CA GLU A 70 16.72 -9.81 -6.27
C GLU A 70 16.74 -9.86 -7.81
N ALA A 71 17.63 -9.10 -8.45
CA ALA A 71 17.78 -9.08 -9.91
C ALA A 71 18.13 -10.47 -10.48
N ALA A 72 18.99 -11.23 -9.79
CA ALA A 72 19.33 -12.60 -10.19
C ALA A 72 18.09 -13.53 -10.15
N PHE A 73 17.28 -13.42 -9.09
CA PHE A 73 16.05 -14.19 -8.92
C PHE A 73 15.02 -13.88 -10.01
N PHE A 74 14.72 -12.59 -10.25
CA PHE A 74 13.76 -12.20 -11.29
C PHE A 74 14.26 -12.59 -12.69
N LYS A 75 15.56 -12.48 -12.96
CA LYS A 75 16.16 -12.89 -14.24
C LYS A 75 16.09 -14.41 -14.45
N GLU A 76 16.24 -15.19 -13.39
CA GLU A 76 16.08 -16.64 -13.44
C GLU A 76 14.60 -17.04 -13.66
N LEU A 77 13.67 -16.36 -12.98
CA LEU A 77 12.23 -16.61 -13.09
C LEU A 77 11.69 -16.25 -14.49
N VAL A 78 12.12 -15.13 -15.07
CA VAL A 78 11.79 -14.75 -16.46
C VAL A 78 12.38 -15.75 -17.47
N ARG A 79 13.64 -16.19 -17.28
CA ARG A 79 14.27 -17.22 -18.12
C ARG A 79 13.59 -18.59 -17.99
N GLY A 80 13.07 -18.94 -16.82
CA GLY A 80 12.33 -20.18 -16.60
C GLY A 80 11.01 -20.20 -17.36
N ASN A 81 10.27 -19.08 -17.33
CA ASN A 81 8.99 -18.95 -18.04
C ASN A 81 9.14 -18.94 -19.57
N SER A 82 10.20 -18.32 -20.12
CA SER A 82 10.44 -18.36 -21.58
C SER A 82 10.86 -19.74 -22.11
N ARG A 83 11.45 -20.61 -21.28
CA ARG A 83 11.79 -21.98 -21.70
C ARG A 83 10.55 -22.87 -21.81
N ASN A 84 9.56 -22.67 -20.93
CA ASN A 84 8.31 -23.42 -20.98
C ASN A 84 7.39 -23.02 -22.12
N THR A 85 7.49 -21.79 -22.65
CA THR A 85 6.69 -21.39 -23.81
C THR A 85 7.34 -21.74 -25.15
N HIS A 86 8.68 -21.87 -25.23
CA HIS A 86 9.31 -22.28 -26.49
C HIS A 86 9.21 -23.79 -26.77
N THR A 87 9.20 -24.64 -25.74
CA THR A 87 9.03 -26.10 -25.90
C THR A 87 7.58 -26.52 -26.15
N GLN A 88 6.59 -25.66 -25.88
CA GLN A 88 5.19 -25.99 -26.14
C GLN A 88 4.72 -25.64 -27.56
N TYR A 89 5.42 -24.73 -28.27
CA TYR A 89 5.08 -24.32 -29.65
C TYR A 89 5.97 -24.93 -30.74
N MET A 90 7.04 -25.66 -30.41
CA MET A 90 7.92 -26.32 -31.40
C MET A 90 7.67 -27.83 -31.56
N GLY A 91 6.55 -28.34 -31.02
CA GLY A 91 6.23 -29.77 -31.01
C GLY A 91 5.16 -30.23 -32.01
N HIS A 92 4.69 -29.39 -32.93
CA HIS A 92 3.52 -29.75 -33.76
C HIS A 92 3.65 -29.56 -35.28
N ASP A 93 4.83 -29.21 -35.82
CA ASP A 93 5.03 -29.02 -37.27
C ASP A 93 6.19 -29.87 -37.84
N THR A 94 6.22 -31.17 -37.55
CA THR A 94 6.96 -32.13 -38.39
C THR A 94 6.02 -33.17 -38.96
N CYS A 95 5.22 -32.74 -39.94
CA CYS A 95 4.76 -33.62 -41.02
C CYS A 95 4.53 -32.76 -42.26
N LEU A 96 5.53 -32.68 -43.14
CA LEU A 96 5.38 -32.58 -44.60
C LEU A 96 6.77 -32.84 -45.25
N HIS A 97 6.84 -33.94 -46.01
CA HIS A 97 7.92 -34.43 -46.90
C HIS A 97 9.24 -34.84 -46.23
N TRP A 98 9.67 -36.11 -46.24
CA TRP A 98 9.45 -37.21 -47.20
C TRP A 98 8.94 -38.49 -46.54
#